data_AF-A0A8J7N1N4-F1
#
_entry.id   AF-A0A8J7N1N4-F1
#
_cell.length_a   1.000
_cell.length_b   1.000
_cell.length_c   1.000
_cell.angle_alpha   90.00
_cell.angle_beta   90.00
_cell.angle_gamma   90.00
#
_symmetry.space_group_name_H-M   'P 1'
#
loop_
_entity.id
_entity.type
_entity.pdbx_description
1 polymer ?
#
loop_
_entity_poly.entity_id
_entity_poly.type
_entity_poly.pdbx_seq_one_letter_code
_entity_poly.pdbx_strand_id
1 'polypeptide(L)'
;MAPMTAGKVFAKIGDTEATAPVKLTNYGESEVKSIEYTLCYMDTQNCDGPFKMDFDTPLADGETRLVNIPIKAGSTYGMVDVVFHITSVNNSYNETSVPFTYITRCTVNKLPHKRVLLEDYTALWCQWCPIGMVATEALVREHPDDAVAIAIHKGDKLASATAYQNGMLTDYAPTLPSLWCARKNKIAGYDGTSMFENEKSEVTYMNIDVEAYWDETGNNINVTTKVEPCMTPDAGNTYAIGYVLTASGLKNDKWLQL
;
A
#
# COMPACT_ATOMS: atom_id res chain seq x y z
N MET A 1 -22.84 -4.93 16.06
CA MET A 1 -21.48 -5.06 15.52
C MET A 1 -21.46 -4.51 14.11
N ALA A 2 -20.61 -3.53 13.81
CA ALA A 2 -20.53 -2.94 12.47
C ALA A 2 -19.20 -3.28 11.80
N PRO A 3 -19.21 -3.78 10.55
CA PRO A 3 -17.99 -3.89 9.76
C PRO A 3 -17.64 -2.55 9.11
N MET A 4 -16.36 -2.18 9.16
CA MET A 4 -15.82 -1.03 8.43
C MET A 4 -15.39 -1.44 7.02
N THR A 5 -15.24 -0.47 6.12
CA THR A 5 -14.76 -0.70 4.74
C THR A 5 -13.44 -1.48 4.73
N ALA A 6 -13.44 -2.63 4.06
CA ALA A 6 -12.28 -3.51 3.94
C ALA A 6 -11.30 -3.09 2.83
N GLY A 7 -11.80 -2.34 1.84
CA GLY A 7 -11.01 -1.93 0.67
C GLY A 7 -10.89 -3.03 -0.38
N LYS A 8 -9.76 -3.05 -1.08
CA LYS A 8 -9.51 -3.96 -2.21
C LYS A 8 -8.71 -5.18 -1.74
N VAL A 9 -9.13 -6.37 -2.17
CA VAL A 9 -8.51 -7.64 -1.81
C VAL A 9 -8.12 -8.39 -3.07
N PHE A 10 -6.85 -8.77 -3.20
CA PHE A 10 -6.37 -9.52 -4.36
C PHE A 10 -6.64 -11.01 -4.20
N ALA A 11 -7.24 -11.60 -5.23
CA ALA A 11 -7.44 -13.03 -5.34
C ALA A 11 -6.81 -13.51 -6.64
N LYS A 12 -5.91 -14.48 -6.58
CA LYS A 12 -5.34 -15.04 -7.80
C LYS A 12 -6.36 -15.99 -8.44
N ILE A 13 -6.50 -15.92 -9.76
CA ILE A 13 -7.35 -16.84 -10.50
C ILE A 13 -6.84 -18.27 -10.32
N GLY A 14 -7.75 -19.19 -10.03
CA GLY A 14 -7.44 -20.60 -9.75
C GLY A 14 -7.14 -20.91 -8.28
N ASP A 15 -6.94 -19.91 -7.42
CA ASP A 15 -6.97 -20.13 -5.96
C ASP A 15 -8.41 -20.43 -5.52
N THR A 16 -8.59 -21.12 -4.39
CA THR A 16 -9.93 -21.38 -3.85
C THR A 16 -10.50 -20.15 -3.14
N GLU A 17 -9.65 -19.44 -2.40
CA GLU A 17 -10.02 -18.33 -1.54
C GLU A 17 -8.91 -17.29 -1.44
N ALA A 18 -9.29 -16.08 -1.04
CA ALA A 18 -8.41 -15.01 -0.61
C ALA A 18 -8.85 -14.52 0.76
N THR A 19 -7.93 -13.94 1.53
CA THR A 19 -8.21 -13.41 2.85
C THR A 19 -8.49 -11.91 2.78
N ALA A 20 -9.69 -11.50 3.20
CA ALA A 20 -10.10 -10.11 3.29
C ALA A 20 -9.94 -9.59 4.72
N PRO A 21 -9.02 -8.64 4.97
CA PRO A 21 -8.89 -7.99 6.28
C PRO A 21 -10.03 -6.96 6.45
N VAL A 22 -10.87 -7.14 7.47
CA VAL A 22 -12.02 -6.28 7.77
C VAL A 22 -11.90 -5.80 9.21
N LYS A 23 -12.04 -4.49 9.45
CA LYS A 23 -12.16 -3.98 10.82
C LYS A 23 -13.60 -4.11 11.29
N LEU A 24 -13.80 -4.69 12.46
CA LEU A 24 -15.11 -4.79 13.11
C LEU A 24 -15.12 -3.90 14.35
N THR A 25 -16.17 -3.10 14.51
CA THR A 25 -16.35 -2.22 15.66
C THR A 25 -17.57 -2.62 16.49
N ASN A 26 -17.35 -2.83 17.79
CA ASN A 26 -18.44 -3.03 18.75
C ASN A 26 -19.04 -1.68 19.17
N TYR A 27 -20.24 -1.39 18.70
CA TYR A 27 -21.04 -0.23 19.13
C TYR A 27 -22.13 -0.58 20.14
N GLY A 28 -22.14 -1.82 20.65
CA GLY A 28 -23.10 -2.27 21.67
C GLY A 28 -22.49 -2.27 23.07
N GLU A 29 -23.34 -2.33 24.09
CA GLU A 29 -22.95 -2.27 25.51
C GLU A 29 -22.46 -3.61 26.08
N SER A 30 -22.51 -4.69 25.29
CA SER A 30 -22.12 -6.04 25.70
C SER A 30 -20.93 -6.54 24.89
N GLU A 31 -20.11 -7.38 25.51
CA GLU A 31 -19.01 -8.05 24.83
C GLU A 31 -19.51 -8.92 23.68
N VAL A 32 -18.79 -8.89 22.56
CA VAL A 32 -19.09 -9.72 21.40
C VAL A 32 -18.16 -10.93 21.36
N LYS A 33 -18.75 -12.12 21.48
CA LYS A 33 -18.05 -13.42 21.54
C LYS A 33 -18.09 -14.17 20.21
N SER A 34 -19.11 -13.91 19.40
CA SER A 34 -19.24 -14.51 18.07
C SER A 34 -20.09 -13.65 17.14
N ILE A 35 -19.88 -13.83 15.84
CA ILE A 35 -20.73 -13.31 14.78
C ILE A 35 -21.17 -14.43 13.85
N GLU A 36 -22.31 -14.22 13.21
CA GLU A 36 -22.68 -14.92 11.98
C GLU A 36 -22.76 -13.93 10.83
N TYR A 37 -22.32 -14.33 9.64
CA TYR A 37 -22.26 -13.47 8.48
C TYR A 37 -22.52 -14.20 7.17
N THR A 38 -22.88 -13.44 6.14
CA THR A 38 -23.03 -13.90 4.76
C THR A 38 -22.10 -13.15 3.82
N LEU A 39 -21.76 -13.78 2.71
CA LEU A 39 -20.94 -13.20 1.65
C LEU A 39 -21.70 -13.28 0.32
N CYS A 40 -22.15 -12.14 -0.21
CA CYS A 40 -22.85 -12.09 -1.49
C CYS A 40 -21.93 -11.57 -2.59
N TYR A 41 -21.74 -12.37 -3.65
CA TYR A 41 -20.85 -12.06 -4.76
C TYR A 41 -21.64 -11.42 -5.90
N MET A 42 -21.31 -10.18 -6.26
CA MET A 42 -22.11 -9.40 -7.22
C MET A 42 -22.01 -9.89 -8.66
N ASP A 43 -20.95 -10.63 -9.01
CA ASP A 43 -20.78 -11.23 -10.33
C ASP A 43 -21.69 -12.45 -10.56
N THR A 44 -21.85 -13.30 -9.55
CA THR A 44 -22.72 -14.50 -9.64
C THR A 44 -24.12 -14.28 -9.08
N GLN A 45 -24.33 -13.18 -8.36
CA GLN A 45 -25.55 -12.88 -7.58
C GLN A 45 -25.90 -13.98 -6.55
N ASN A 46 -24.90 -14.73 -6.08
CA ASN A 46 -25.08 -15.78 -5.09
C ASN A 46 -24.55 -15.31 -3.74
N CYS A 47 -25.21 -15.74 -2.67
CA CYS A 47 -24.75 -15.54 -1.30
C CYS A 47 -24.35 -16.86 -0.67
N ASP A 48 -23.18 -16.90 -0.06
CA ASP A 48 -22.76 -18.00 0.80
C ASP A 48 -23.05 -17.69 2.27
N GLY A 49 -23.20 -18.75 3.07
CA GLY A 49 -23.42 -18.69 4.51
C GLY A 49 -24.84 -19.08 4.95
N PRO A 50 -25.20 -18.79 6.22
CA PRO A 50 -24.39 -18.06 7.19
C PRO A 50 -23.14 -18.84 7.61
N PHE A 51 -22.03 -18.12 7.75
CA PHE A 51 -20.80 -18.60 8.37
C PHE A 51 -20.76 -18.13 9.82
N LYS A 52 -20.16 -18.93 10.71
CA LYS A 52 -19.93 -18.56 12.10
C LYS A 52 -18.46 -18.27 12.35
N MET A 53 -18.19 -17.18 13.09
CA MET A 53 -16.86 -16.82 13.58
C MET A 53 -16.95 -16.58 15.08
N ASP A 54 -16.21 -17.38 15.84
CA ASP A 54 -16.02 -17.20 17.28
C ASP A 54 -14.73 -16.40 17.54
N PHE A 55 -14.74 -15.52 18.55
CA PHE A 55 -13.57 -14.74 18.94
C PHE A 55 -12.88 -15.36 20.16
N ASP A 56 -11.59 -15.68 20.03
CA ASP A 56 -10.80 -16.24 21.13
C ASP A 56 -10.79 -15.34 22.37
N THR A 57 -10.75 -14.02 22.14
CA THR A 57 -10.98 -12.99 23.15
C THR A 57 -12.22 -12.21 22.74
N PRO A 58 -13.24 -12.05 23.58
CA PRO A 58 -14.39 -11.23 23.25
C PRO A 58 -13.98 -9.80 22.85
N LEU A 59 -14.75 -9.15 21.97
CA LEU A 59 -14.56 -7.73 21.65
C LEU A 59 -15.31 -6.91 22.71
N ALA A 60 -14.60 -6.02 23.40
CA ALA A 60 -15.17 -5.13 24.40
C ALA A 60 -16.06 -4.04 23.77
N ASP A 61 -16.83 -3.33 24.59
CA ASP A 61 -17.54 -2.12 24.15
C ASP A 61 -16.56 -1.06 23.61
N GLY A 62 -16.92 -0.44 22.48
CA GLY A 62 -16.10 0.54 21.77
C GLY A 62 -14.87 -0.02 21.05
N GLU A 63 -14.57 -1.32 21.21
CA GLU A 63 -13.39 -1.92 20.61
C GLU A 63 -13.53 -2.03 19.08
N THR A 64 -12.44 -1.73 18.37
CA THR A 64 -12.29 -2.05 16.95
C THR A 64 -11.18 -3.08 16.77
N ARG A 65 -11.48 -4.17 16.07
CA ARG A 65 -10.52 -5.25 15.82
C ARG A 65 -10.44 -5.61 14.34
N LEU A 66 -9.24 -5.81 13.84
CA LEU A 66 -9.01 -6.35 12.49
C LEU A 66 -9.24 -7.86 12.50
N VAL A 67 -10.06 -8.37 11.59
CA VAL A 67 -10.33 -9.80 11.42
C VAL A 67 -10.11 -10.19 9.96
N ASN A 68 -9.85 -11.47 9.73
CA ASN A 68 -9.59 -12.03 8.41
C ASN A 68 -10.79 -12.85 7.95
N ILE A 69 -11.48 -12.39 6.90
CA ILE A 69 -12.65 -13.04 6.31
C ILE A 69 -12.24 -13.78 5.03
N PRO A 70 -12.39 -15.11 4.95
CA PRO A 70 -12.13 -15.83 3.71
C PRO A 70 -13.22 -15.49 2.67
N ILE A 71 -12.81 -15.08 1.47
CA ILE A 71 -13.69 -14.86 0.32
C ILE A 71 -13.28 -15.78 -0.82
N LYS A 72 -14.23 -16.31 -1.58
CA LYS A 72 -13.92 -17.14 -2.76
C LYS A 72 -13.17 -16.32 -3.79
N ALA A 73 -12.17 -16.93 -4.42
CA ALA A 73 -11.52 -16.31 -5.57
C ALA A 73 -12.50 -16.16 -6.75
N GLY A 74 -12.25 -15.18 -7.62
CA GLY A 74 -13.03 -15.03 -8.86
C GLY A 74 -12.57 -15.98 -9.96
N SER A 75 -13.48 -16.31 -10.86
CA SER A 75 -13.19 -17.12 -12.06
C SER A 75 -12.87 -16.28 -13.31
N THR A 76 -13.02 -14.96 -13.22
CA THR A 76 -12.77 -14.01 -14.31
C THR A 76 -11.98 -12.82 -13.79
N TYR A 77 -11.03 -12.32 -14.59
CA TYR A 77 -10.27 -11.12 -14.24
C TYR A 77 -11.18 -9.90 -14.03
N GLY A 78 -10.79 -9.04 -13.10
CA GLY A 78 -11.47 -7.78 -12.84
C GLY A 78 -11.82 -7.56 -11.38
N MET A 79 -12.49 -6.44 -11.12
CA MET A 79 -12.94 -6.04 -9.79
C MET A 79 -14.42 -6.37 -9.63
N VAL A 80 -14.75 -7.05 -8.55
CA VAL A 80 -16.12 -7.43 -8.19
C VAL A 80 -16.31 -7.15 -6.71
N ASP A 81 -17.40 -6.48 -6.35
CA ASP A 81 -17.73 -6.31 -4.94
C ASP A 81 -18.33 -7.60 -4.36
N VAL A 82 -17.91 -7.89 -3.13
CA VAL A 82 -18.45 -8.92 -2.25
C VAL A 82 -19.07 -8.22 -1.05
N VAL A 83 -20.37 -8.41 -0.85
CA VAL A 83 -21.08 -7.84 0.29
C VAL A 83 -20.85 -8.74 1.50
N PHE A 84 -20.10 -8.24 2.48
CA PHE A 84 -19.92 -8.88 3.78
C PHE A 84 -20.97 -8.34 4.75
N HIS A 85 -21.92 -9.18 5.13
CA HIS A 85 -23.06 -8.79 5.95
C HIS A 85 -23.11 -9.62 7.23
N ILE A 86 -22.98 -8.96 8.38
CA ILE A 86 -23.08 -9.56 9.71
C ILE A 86 -24.55 -9.65 10.10
N THR A 87 -25.10 -10.87 10.07
CA THR A 87 -26.52 -11.15 10.32
C THR A 87 -26.82 -11.29 11.80
N SER A 88 -25.88 -11.80 12.60
CA SER A 88 -26.09 -12.05 14.03
C SER A 88 -24.84 -11.83 14.85
N VAL A 89 -25.04 -11.47 16.11
CA VAL A 89 -24.02 -11.22 17.14
C VAL A 89 -24.44 -11.99 18.38
N ASN A 90 -23.55 -12.82 18.94
CA ASN A 90 -23.85 -13.67 20.11
C ASN A 90 -25.14 -14.51 19.95
N ASN A 91 -25.40 -15.02 18.75
CA ASN A 91 -26.61 -15.78 18.36
C ASN A 91 -27.93 -14.97 18.38
N SER A 92 -27.86 -13.64 18.48
CA SER A 92 -29.00 -12.73 18.36
C SER A 92 -28.87 -11.87 17.11
N TYR A 93 -29.99 -11.35 16.59
CA TYR A 93 -29.99 -10.47 15.43
C TYR A 93 -29.06 -9.25 15.63
N ASN A 94 -28.32 -8.87 14.58
CA ASN A 94 -27.44 -7.71 14.64
C ASN A 94 -28.23 -6.40 14.44
N GLU A 95 -28.50 -5.67 15.52
CA GLU A 95 -29.37 -4.48 15.53
C GLU A 95 -28.72 -3.18 15.01
N THR A 96 -27.47 -3.22 14.54
CA THR A 96 -26.81 -2.01 14.02
C THR A 96 -27.46 -1.52 12.72
N SER A 97 -27.44 -0.21 12.49
CA SER A 97 -27.92 0.41 11.25
C SER A 97 -27.01 0.18 10.04
N VAL A 98 -25.77 -0.26 10.27
CA VAL A 98 -24.75 -0.51 9.24
C VAL A 98 -24.18 -1.93 9.38
N PRO A 99 -24.98 -2.99 9.13
CA PRO A 99 -24.56 -4.36 9.41
C PRO A 99 -23.69 -4.98 8.32
N PHE A 100 -23.42 -4.26 7.22
CA PHE A 100 -22.68 -4.76 6.08
C PHE A 100 -21.64 -3.77 5.57
N THR A 101 -20.66 -4.29 4.85
CA THR A 101 -19.67 -3.51 4.10
C THR A 101 -19.36 -4.19 2.78
N TYR A 102 -18.66 -3.47 1.91
CA TYR A 102 -18.18 -3.99 0.64
C TYR A 102 -16.69 -4.35 0.73
N ILE A 103 -16.37 -5.52 0.19
CA ILE A 103 -15.00 -5.97 -0.09
C ILE A 103 -14.84 -5.99 -1.61
N THR A 104 -13.94 -5.18 -2.16
CA THR A 104 -13.72 -5.19 -3.61
C THR A 104 -12.67 -6.26 -3.96
N ARG A 105 -13.14 -7.44 -4.39
CA ARG A 105 -12.29 -8.54 -4.83
C ARG A 105 -11.69 -8.23 -6.20
N CYS A 106 -10.37 -8.18 -6.27
CA CYS A 106 -9.58 -7.97 -7.48
C CYS A 106 -9.02 -9.32 -7.95
N THR A 107 -9.64 -9.91 -8.97
CA THR A 107 -9.19 -11.21 -9.52
C THR A 107 -8.06 -10.99 -10.52
N VAL A 108 -6.90 -11.59 -10.25
CA VAL A 108 -5.63 -11.34 -10.94
C VAL A 108 -4.96 -12.63 -11.39
N ASN A 109 -4.10 -12.58 -12.42
CA ASN A 109 -3.28 -13.74 -12.83
C ASN A 109 -2.10 -13.97 -11.87
N LYS A 110 -1.60 -12.89 -11.28
CA LYS A 110 -0.50 -12.82 -10.35
C LYS A 110 -0.86 -11.86 -9.22
N LEU A 111 -0.56 -12.23 -7.99
CA LEU A 111 -0.69 -11.29 -6.89
C LEU A 111 0.29 -10.14 -7.10
N PRO A 112 -0.19 -8.89 -7.07
CA PRO A 112 0.70 -7.76 -7.15
C PRO A 112 1.53 -7.61 -5.90
N HIS A 113 2.82 -7.32 -6.08
CA HIS A 113 3.73 -6.94 -5.02
C HIS A 113 4.02 -5.45 -5.12
N LYS A 114 3.32 -4.65 -4.30
CA LYS A 114 3.48 -3.20 -4.32
C LYS A 114 4.73 -2.78 -3.56
N ARG A 115 5.68 -2.16 -4.26
CA ARG A 115 6.81 -1.47 -3.62
C ARG A 115 6.54 0.04 -3.66
N VAL A 116 6.59 0.69 -2.50
CA VAL A 116 6.24 2.09 -2.31
C VAL A 116 7.46 2.96 -2.55
N LEU A 117 7.37 3.88 -3.50
CA LEU A 117 8.40 4.87 -3.78
C LEU A 117 8.38 5.96 -2.70
N LEU A 118 9.53 6.21 -2.07
CA LEU A 118 9.75 7.31 -1.13
C LEU A 118 10.76 8.27 -1.76
N GLU A 119 10.34 9.49 -2.04
CA GLU A 119 11.18 10.52 -2.66
C GLU A 119 11.50 11.61 -1.64
N ASP A 120 12.69 11.56 -1.05
CA ASP A 120 13.19 12.55 -0.09
C ASP A 120 13.92 13.67 -0.82
N TYR A 121 13.24 14.78 -1.05
CA TYR A 121 13.85 15.99 -1.57
C TYR A 121 14.54 16.74 -0.43
N THR A 122 15.86 16.87 -0.55
CA THR A 122 16.76 17.29 0.52
C THR A 122 17.86 18.21 0.02
N ALA A 123 18.67 18.73 0.95
CA ALA A 123 19.93 19.39 0.65
C ALA A 123 20.88 19.37 1.85
N LEU A 124 22.18 19.37 1.61
CA LEU A 124 23.22 19.43 2.64
C LEU A 124 23.10 20.69 3.50
N TRP A 125 22.74 21.82 2.89
CA TRP A 125 22.60 23.10 3.60
C TRP A 125 21.30 23.24 4.42
N CYS A 126 20.39 22.28 4.34
CA CYS A 126 19.06 22.35 4.92
C CYS A 126 19.02 21.72 6.33
N GLN A 127 18.98 22.57 7.36
CA GLN A 127 18.97 22.19 8.79
C GLN A 127 17.79 21.30 9.20
N TRP A 128 16.66 21.40 8.50
CA TRP A 128 15.45 20.64 8.81
C TRP A 128 15.37 19.34 8.02
N CYS A 129 16.27 19.13 7.05
CA CYS A 129 16.23 17.98 6.18
C CYS A 129 16.64 16.63 6.82
N PRO A 130 17.41 16.57 7.93
CA PRO A 130 17.58 15.32 8.66
C PRO A 130 16.26 14.63 9.05
N ILE A 131 15.17 15.39 9.21
CA ILE A 131 13.84 14.84 9.53
C ILE A 131 13.34 13.88 8.44
N GLY A 132 13.45 14.26 7.17
CA GLY A 132 13.03 13.44 6.03
C GLY A 132 13.88 12.18 5.89
N MET A 133 15.18 12.31 6.11
CA MET A 133 16.12 11.19 6.13
C MET A 133 15.76 10.18 7.22
N VAL A 134 15.52 10.62 8.45
CA VAL A 134 15.13 9.74 9.56
C VAL A 134 13.83 8.99 9.26
N ALA A 135 12.80 9.69 8.76
CA ALA A 135 11.53 9.05 8.40
C ALA A 135 11.73 8.00 7.28
N THR A 136 12.53 8.34 6.27
CA THR A 136 12.83 7.45 5.15
C THR A 136 13.61 6.22 5.59
N GLU A 137 14.67 6.39 6.39
CA GLU A 137 15.47 5.29 6.92
C GLU A 137 14.67 4.38 7.84
N ALA A 138 13.76 4.93 8.65
CA ALA A 138 12.86 4.13 9.49
C ALA A 138 11.96 3.22 8.64
N LEU A 139 11.31 3.77 7.61
CA LEU A 139 10.45 3.01 6.69
C LEU A 139 11.23 1.94 5.91
N VAL A 140 12.43 2.26 5.42
CA VAL A 140 13.27 1.27 4.72
C VAL A 140 13.71 0.14 5.65
N ARG A 141 14.05 0.46 6.90
CA ARG A 141 14.44 -0.56 7.91
C ARG A 141 13.27 -1.46 8.29
N GLU A 142 12.06 -0.91 8.37
CA GLU A 142 10.85 -1.65 8.74
C GLU A 142 10.27 -2.45 7.57
N HIS A 143 10.46 -1.97 6.33
CA HIS A 143 9.89 -2.53 5.12
C HIS A 143 10.93 -2.70 3.99
N PRO A 144 12.01 -3.47 4.20
CA PRO A 144 13.16 -3.51 3.28
C PRO A 144 12.84 -4.04 1.89
N ASP A 145 11.88 -4.96 1.77
CA ASP A 145 11.47 -5.55 0.49
C ASP A 145 10.38 -4.74 -0.24
N ASP A 146 9.84 -3.74 0.45
CA ASP A 146 8.62 -3.02 0.10
C ASP A 146 8.84 -1.52 -0.08
N ALA A 147 9.92 -0.95 0.43
CA ALA A 147 10.27 0.46 0.30
C ALA A 147 11.33 0.67 -0.79
N VAL A 148 11.04 1.57 -1.73
CA VAL A 148 12.01 2.07 -2.71
C VAL A 148 12.31 3.52 -2.37
N ALA A 149 13.35 3.75 -1.59
CA ALA A 149 13.73 5.09 -1.16
C ALA A 149 14.80 5.71 -2.05
N ILE A 150 14.62 6.98 -2.40
CA ILE A 150 15.59 7.78 -3.13
C ILE A 150 15.71 9.17 -2.49
N ALA A 151 16.94 9.68 -2.42
CA ALA A 151 17.23 11.05 -2.00
C ALA A 151 17.51 11.92 -3.23
N ILE A 152 16.84 13.06 -3.32
CA ILE A 152 16.99 14.03 -4.41
C ILE A 152 17.53 15.34 -3.84
N HIS A 153 18.79 15.64 -4.14
CA HIS A 153 19.45 16.85 -3.66
C HIS A 153 19.14 18.08 -4.52
N LYS A 154 18.90 19.22 -3.87
CA LYS A 154 18.60 20.52 -4.51
C LYS A 154 19.66 21.56 -4.18
N GLY A 155 20.37 22.02 -5.23
CA GLY A 155 21.26 23.18 -5.14
C GLY A 155 22.51 22.98 -4.28
N ASP A 156 23.00 21.75 -4.16
CA ASP A 156 24.25 21.43 -3.46
C ASP A 156 25.16 20.51 -4.30
N LYS A 157 26.24 20.01 -3.70
CA LYS A 157 27.26 19.19 -4.37
C LYS A 157 26.78 17.81 -4.81
N LEU A 158 25.66 17.34 -4.28
CA LEU A 158 25.04 16.05 -4.60
C LEU A 158 23.88 16.23 -5.58
N ALA A 159 23.46 17.46 -5.85
CA ALA A 159 22.44 17.76 -6.85
C ALA A 159 22.92 17.36 -8.25
N SER A 160 22.08 16.60 -8.97
CA SER A 160 22.30 16.27 -10.37
C SER A 160 21.60 17.28 -11.28
N ALA A 161 22.30 17.74 -12.33
CA ALA A 161 21.71 18.61 -13.36
C ALA A 161 20.74 17.87 -14.30
N THR A 162 20.74 16.53 -14.28
CA THR A 162 19.94 15.69 -15.17
C THR A 162 18.81 14.94 -14.47
N ALA A 163 18.84 14.83 -13.15
CA ALA A 163 17.78 14.19 -12.38
C ALA A 163 16.60 15.15 -12.16
N TYR A 164 15.36 14.65 -12.26
CA TYR A 164 14.15 15.40 -11.91
C TYR A 164 14.02 16.77 -12.61
N GLN A 165 14.28 16.77 -13.92
CA GLN A 165 14.12 17.91 -14.83
C GLN A 165 12.64 18.31 -15.02
N ASN A 166 12.38 19.28 -15.91
CA ASN A 166 11.04 19.70 -16.33
C ASN A 166 10.14 20.25 -15.19
N GLY A 167 10.74 20.91 -14.20
CA GLY A 167 9.99 21.55 -13.12
C GLY A 167 9.63 20.65 -11.94
N MET A 168 9.97 19.35 -11.96
CA MET A 168 9.66 18.44 -10.85
C MET A 168 10.20 18.93 -9.49
N LEU A 169 11.42 19.50 -9.44
CA LEU A 169 11.94 20.10 -8.21
C LEU A 169 11.14 21.33 -7.74
N THR A 170 10.56 22.08 -8.66
CA THR A 170 9.68 23.22 -8.34
C THR A 170 8.34 22.73 -7.81
N ASP A 171 7.78 21.69 -8.43
CA ASP A 171 6.45 21.17 -8.10
C ASP A 171 6.45 20.38 -6.79
N TYR A 172 7.41 19.47 -6.61
CA TYR A 172 7.47 18.57 -5.46
C TYR A 172 8.32 19.09 -4.31
N ALA A 173 9.25 20.02 -4.57
CA ALA A 173 10.16 20.56 -3.55
C ALA A 173 10.32 22.09 -3.62
N PRO A 174 9.21 22.87 -3.60
CA PRO A 174 9.31 24.33 -3.53
C PRO A 174 10.02 24.77 -2.25
N THR A 175 9.80 24.04 -1.15
CA THR A 175 10.51 24.14 0.13
C THR A 175 11.09 22.79 0.54
N LEU A 176 12.11 22.82 1.40
CA LEU A 176 12.77 21.63 1.93
C LEU A 176 12.63 21.56 3.48
N PRO A 177 12.57 20.34 4.07
CA PRO A 177 12.47 19.05 3.39
C PRO A 177 11.13 18.85 2.67
N SER A 178 11.14 17.94 1.70
CA SER A 178 9.91 17.48 1.06
C SER A 178 10.00 15.98 0.83
N LEU A 179 9.29 15.19 1.63
CA LEU A 179 9.25 13.73 1.48
C LEU A 179 7.90 13.31 0.90
N TRP A 180 7.91 12.59 -0.22
CA TRP A 180 6.69 12.13 -0.88
C TRP A 180 6.57 10.61 -0.89
N CYS A 181 5.38 10.12 -0.55
CA CYS A 181 4.98 8.72 -0.69
C CYS A 181 4.24 8.55 -2.02
N ALA A 182 4.85 7.78 -2.94
CA ALA A 182 4.34 7.47 -4.28
C ALA A 182 3.83 8.68 -5.08
N ARG A 183 4.41 9.87 -4.87
CA ARG A 183 3.98 11.17 -5.44
C ARG A 183 2.52 11.55 -5.17
N LYS A 184 1.85 10.89 -4.22
CA LYS A 184 0.45 11.16 -3.87
C LYS A 184 0.33 12.01 -2.62
N ASN A 185 1.05 11.61 -1.58
CA ASN A 185 0.95 12.24 -0.26
C ASN A 185 2.32 12.66 0.24
N LYS A 186 2.36 13.83 0.88
CA LYS A 186 3.57 14.33 1.55
C LYS A 186 3.64 13.75 2.96
N ILE A 187 4.77 13.13 3.30
CA ILE A 187 5.08 12.72 4.68
C ILE A 187 5.61 13.94 5.42
N ALA A 188 5.06 14.20 6.61
CA ALA A 188 5.45 15.30 7.47
C ALA A 188 6.00 14.77 8.80
N GLY A 189 7.11 15.32 9.27
CA GLY A 189 7.74 14.90 10.51
C GLY A 189 8.53 13.60 10.37
N TYR A 190 8.70 12.90 11.49
CA TYR A 190 9.58 11.74 11.62
C TYR A 190 8.91 10.38 11.36
N ASP A 191 7.58 10.36 11.24
CA ASP A 191 6.80 9.12 11.09
C ASP A 191 5.97 9.16 9.82
N GLY A 192 6.30 8.26 8.88
CA GLY A 192 5.58 8.05 7.64
C GLY A 192 4.76 6.76 7.59
N THR A 193 4.70 5.99 8.69
CA THR A 193 4.18 4.62 8.72
C THR A 193 2.75 4.55 8.22
N SER A 194 1.87 5.40 8.73
CA SER A 194 0.46 5.41 8.31
C SER A 194 0.26 5.71 6.82
N MET A 195 1.08 6.61 6.25
CA MET A 195 1.04 6.95 4.83
C MET A 195 1.61 5.81 3.97
N PHE A 196 2.67 5.16 4.44
CA PHE A 196 3.27 4.02 3.78
C PHE A 196 2.31 2.83 3.74
N GLU A 197 1.73 2.45 4.88
CA GLU A 197 0.76 1.35 5.00
C GLU A 197 -0.50 1.60 4.18
N ASN A 198 -1.00 2.84 4.18
CA ASN A 198 -2.13 3.22 3.34
C ASN A 198 -1.77 3.04 1.85
N GLU A 199 -0.66 3.60 1.39
CA GLU A 199 -0.23 3.42 0.00
C GLU A 199 0.05 1.95 -0.32
N LYS A 200 0.61 1.16 0.60
CA LYS A 200 0.85 -0.27 0.42
C LYS A 200 -0.44 -1.07 0.24
N SER A 201 -1.53 -0.65 0.89
CA SER A 201 -2.86 -1.26 0.77
C SER A 201 -3.58 -0.94 -0.56
N GLU A 202 -3.15 0.12 -1.25
CA GLU A 202 -3.72 0.52 -2.53
C GLU A 202 -3.34 -0.43 -3.68
N VAL A 203 -4.20 -0.53 -4.68
CA VAL A 203 -3.97 -1.42 -5.81
C VAL A 203 -2.74 -1.02 -6.63
N THR A 204 -1.99 -2.02 -7.10
CA THR A 204 -1.07 -1.87 -8.23
C THR A 204 -1.47 -2.81 -9.37
N TYR A 205 -1.35 -2.31 -10.59
CA TYR A 205 -1.77 -2.99 -11.81
C TYR A 205 -0.68 -3.88 -12.40
N MET A 206 0.57 -3.66 -12.00
CA MET A 206 1.75 -4.30 -12.59
C MET A 206 2.77 -4.60 -11.50
N ASN A 207 3.41 -5.77 -11.62
CA ASN A 207 4.68 -6.03 -10.98
C ASN A 207 5.80 -5.50 -11.87
N ILE A 208 6.81 -4.90 -11.25
CA ILE A 208 7.99 -4.38 -11.92
C ILE A 208 9.22 -4.90 -11.18
N ASP A 209 10.09 -5.59 -11.89
CA ASP A 209 11.41 -5.99 -11.42
C ASP A 209 12.48 -5.44 -12.36
N VAL A 210 13.62 -5.07 -11.79
CA VAL A 210 14.75 -4.49 -12.53
C VAL A 210 16.03 -5.22 -12.16
N GLU A 211 16.80 -5.58 -13.18
CA GLU A 211 18.14 -6.13 -13.06
C GLU A 211 19.10 -5.16 -13.74
N ALA A 212 20.21 -4.83 -13.07
CA ALA A 212 21.21 -3.92 -13.60
C ALA A 212 22.62 -4.47 -13.35
N TYR A 213 23.48 -4.40 -14.37
CA TYR A 213 24.87 -4.84 -14.28
C TYR A 213 25.78 -3.94 -15.09
N TRP A 214 27.01 -3.77 -14.63
CA TRP A 214 28.06 -3.14 -15.41
C TRP A 214 28.37 -3.99 -16.65
N ASP A 215 28.61 -3.34 -17.78
CA ASP A 215 29.18 -4.02 -18.93
C ASP A 215 30.63 -4.47 -18.65
N GLU A 216 31.17 -5.30 -19.54
CA GLU A 216 32.54 -5.83 -19.39
C GLU A 216 33.62 -4.75 -19.29
N THR A 217 33.33 -3.53 -19.76
CA THR A 217 34.26 -2.40 -19.76
C THR A 217 34.14 -1.53 -18.51
N GLY A 218 33.07 -1.70 -17.71
CA GLY A 218 32.74 -0.86 -16.57
C GLY A 218 32.26 0.55 -16.93
N ASN A 219 31.94 0.82 -18.20
CA ASN A 219 31.57 2.17 -18.66
C ASN A 219 30.06 2.34 -18.84
N ASN A 220 29.32 1.25 -19.04
CA ASN A 220 27.87 1.28 -19.19
C ASN A 220 27.20 0.38 -18.14
N ILE A 221 25.97 0.76 -17.78
CA ILE A 221 25.09 -0.09 -16.97
C ILE A 221 24.00 -0.61 -17.91
N ASN A 222 23.96 -1.92 -18.09
CA ASN A 222 22.89 -2.60 -18.80
C ASN A 222 21.73 -2.83 -17.83
N VAL A 223 20.54 -2.36 -18.19
CA VAL A 223 19.33 -2.46 -17.36
C VAL A 223 18.28 -3.28 -18.09
N THR A 224 17.76 -4.31 -17.42
CA THR A 224 16.65 -5.13 -17.90
C THR A 224 15.47 -4.96 -16.97
N THR A 225 14.33 -4.53 -17.52
CA THR A 225 13.07 -4.38 -16.78
C THR A 225 12.09 -5.45 -17.19
N LYS A 226 11.51 -6.12 -16.20
CA LYS A 226 10.42 -7.08 -16.38
C LYS A 226 9.15 -6.42 -15.84
N VAL A 227 8.14 -6.30 -16.70
CA VAL A 227 6.81 -5.80 -16.32
C VAL A 227 5.82 -6.94 -16.50
N GLU A 228 5.16 -7.34 -15.42
CA GLU A 228 4.14 -8.38 -15.40
C GLU A 228 2.80 -7.74 -15.02
N PRO A 229 1.87 -7.57 -15.98
CA PRO A 229 0.53 -7.06 -15.70
C PRO A 229 -0.23 -8.04 -14.80
N CYS A 230 -0.75 -7.54 -13.68
CA CYS A 230 -1.54 -8.29 -12.70
C CYS A 230 -3.05 -8.18 -12.98
N MET A 231 -3.49 -7.04 -13.52
CA MET A 231 -4.88 -6.78 -13.93
C MET A 231 -4.94 -5.75 -15.05
N THR A 232 -6.09 -5.67 -15.72
CA THR A 232 -6.35 -4.64 -16.73
C THR A 232 -6.39 -3.26 -16.07
N PRO A 233 -5.56 -2.30 -16.54
CA PRO A 233 -5.70 -0.90 -16.17
C PRO A 233 -7.06 -0.29 -16.46
N ASP A 234 -7.41 0.77 -15.73
CA ASP A 234 -8.60 1.55 -16.05
C ASP A 234 -8.47 2.16 -17.45
N ALA A 235 -9.58 2.19 -18.19
CA ALA A 235 -9.60 2.67 -19.57
C ALA A 235 -9.12 4.13 -19.66
N GLY A 236 -8.20 4.39 -20.59
CA GLY A 236 -7.62 5.73 -20.81
C GLY A 236 -6.37 6.03 -19.98
N ASN A 237 -6.01 5.18 -19.01
CA ASN A 237 -4.75 5.36 -18.27
C ASN A 237 -3.55 5.03 -19.16
N THR A 238 -2.51 5.86 -19.04
CA THR A 238 -1.19 5.61 -19.66
C THR A 238 -0.17 5.35 -18.56
N TYR A 239 0.79 4.47 -18.86
CA TYR A 239 1.84 4.08 -17.92
C TYR A 239 3.19 4.38 -18.55
N ALA A 240 4.12 4.82 -17.70
CA ALA A 240 5.51 5.05 -18.08
C ALA A 240 6.42 4.34 -17.06
N ILE A 241 7.57 3.89 -17.54
CA ILE A 241 8.63 3.32 -16.69
C ILE A 241 9.70 4.40 -16.50
N GLY A 242 9.97 4.74 -15.24
CA GLY A 242 11.05 5.64 -14.87
C GLY A 242 12.25 4.86 -14.32
N TYR A 243 13.45 5.31 -14.64
CA TYR A 243 14.70 4.77 -14.12
C TYR A 243 15.39 5.83 -13.26
N VAL A 244 15.84 5.43 -12.07
CA VAL A 244 16.66 6.28 -11.20
C VAL A 244 17.91 5.50 -10.84
N LEU A 245 19.08 6.05 -11.18
CA LEU A 245 20.36 5.54 -10.71
C LEU A 245 20.72 6.24 -9.40
N THR A 246 20.85 5.48 -8.33
CA THR A 246 21.23 5.99 -7.01
C THR A 246 22.67 5.62 -6.67
N ALA A 247 23.25 6.34 -5.70
CA ALA A 247 24.53 6.01 -5.12
C ALA A 247 24.42 5.99 -3.60
N SER A 248 25.01 4.97 -2.98
CA SER A 248 25.00 4.76 -1.53
C SER A 248 26.41 4.93 -0.94
N GLY A 249 26.49 5.24 0.35
CA GLY A 249 27.77 5.36 1.06
C GLY A 249 28.63 6.54 0.62
N LEU A 250 28.04 7.55 -0.03
CA LEU A 250 28.74 8.76 -0.41
C LEU A 250 29.19 9.50 0.85
N LYS A 251 30.47 9.89 0.90
CA LYS A 251 31.06 10.60 2.04
C LYS A 251 32.08 11.63 1.58
N ASN A 252 32.15 12.73 2.31
CA ASN A 252 33.20 13.73 2.19
C ASN A 252 33.29 14.49 3.50
N ASP A 253 34.48 14.60 4.09
CA ASP A 253 34.67 15.27 5.38
C ASP A 253 34.29 16.76 5.36
N LYS A 254 34.12 17.36 4.18
CA LYS A 254 33.65 18.74 3.99
C LYS A 254 32.15 18.86 3.77
N TRP A 255 31.42 17.75 3.65
CA TRP A 255 29.96 17.78 3.59
C TRP A 255 29.41 17.84 5.00
N LEU A 256 28.50 18.77 5.21
CA LEU A 256 27.77 18.92 6.45
C LEU A 256 26.29 18.84 6.06
N GLN A 257 25.56 17.99 6.75
CA GLN A 257 24.10 18.07 6.80
C GLN A 257 23.80 18.78 8.12
N LEU A 258 23.40 20.04 8.01
CA LEU A 258 23.21 20.93 9.15
C LEU A 258 22.02 20.51 10.02
#